data_AF-A0A328SPA1-F1
#
_entry.id   AF-A0A328SPA1-F1
#
_cell.length_a   1.000
_cell.length_b   1.000
_cell.length_c   1.000
_cell.angle_alpha   90.00
_cell.angle_beta   90.00
_cell.angle_gamma   90.00
#
_symmetry.space_group_name_H-M   'P 1'
#
loop_
_entity.id
_entity.type
_entity.pdbx_description
1 polymer ?
#
loop_
_entity_poly.entity_id
_entity_poly.type
_entity_poly.pdbx_seq_one_letter_code
_entity_poly.pdbx_strand_id
1 'polypeptide(L)'
;FTNGSKGNDEIFNGLLPEYHNQEELYEQLKHYLENKEEYRKKVEELQEIVLNNHTYTHRANRFREILMEYYDKYKIAIKIPAPSWDEVHKWGDFYLAEGLMKEFIKHGHAVRLQVLPQWDDDDDSICDAVIVLRGLSEYKPKLAHHNIMWNISHPDLVSLSEYSLYDYVFIASKKWADEISSKIDTPVECMWQCTDTSRFYPDYNEEYKHELLFVGNSRKVYRKIIKDLLPTEHDLAVYGSDWKKLIDKKYIQADHIDNRELRYAYSSCDILLNDHWDDMRLKGFISNRIFDALACGTCVISDDIEGLEELFGDRVLTYNSPEDLNELIDDNLGHDNVYDVDIIAQHTYSDRVEQFLNILK
;
A
#
# COMPACT_ATOMS: atom_id res chain seq x y z
N PHE A 1 -14.67 47.16 -14.27
CA PHE A 1 -15.71 46.28 -14.81
C PHE A 1 -15.11 44.92 -15.11
N THR A 2 -15.78 43.84 -14.75
CA THR A 2 -15.38 42.46 -15.04
C THR A 2 -16.51 41.71 -15.72
N ASN A 3 -16.21 40.64 -16.44
CA ASN A 3 -17.20 39.67 -16.95
C ASN A 3 -16.98 38.26 -16.36
N GLY A 4 -16.16 38.16 -15.30
CA GLY A 4 -15.84 36.90 -14.63
C GLY A 4 -16.48 36.81 -13.24
N SER A 5 -17.68 36.26 -13.17
CA SER A 5 -18.49 36.19 -11.93
C SER A 5 -17.78 35.44 -10.82
N LYS A 6 -17.23 34.26 -11.13
CA LYS A 6 -16.54 33.43 -10.11
C LYS A 6 -15.40 34.18 -9.42
N GLY A 7 -14.55 34.85 -10.19
CA GLY A 7 -13.45 35.63 -9.62
C GLY A 7 -13.93 36.87 -8.87
N ASN A 8 -15.03 37.49 -9.31
CA ASN A 8 -15.65 38.60 -8.60
C ASN A 8 -16.20 38.15 -7.23
N ASP A 9 -16.93 37.05 -7.21
CA ASP A 9 -17.49 36.45 -6.01
C ASP A 9 -16.39 36.01 -5.04
N GLU A 10 -15.38 35.29 -5.52
CA GLU A 10 -14.29 34.75 -4.69
C GLU A 10 -13.37 35.82 -4.10
N ILE A 11 -13.05 36.88 -4.86
CA ILE A 11 -12.01 37.86 -4.48
C ILE A 11 -12.63 39.14 -3.92
N PHE A 12 -13.73 39.59 -4.51
CA PHE A 12 -14.34 40.88 -4.21
C PHE A 12 -15.74 40.75 -3.60
N ASN A 13 -16.22 39.54 -3.29
CA ASN A 13 -17.57 39.29 -2.79
C ASN A 13 -18.67 39.91 -3.67
N GLY A 14 -18.48 39.89 -4.99
CA GLY A 14 -19.42 40.48 -5.95
C GLY A 14 -19.41 42.01 -6.03
N LEU A 15 -18.50 42.69 -5.32
CA LEU A 15 -18.46 44.16 -5.25
C LEU A 15 -17.87 44.83 -6.49
N LEU A 16 -17.12 44.10 -7.33
CA LEU A 16 -16.58 44.63 -8.58
C LEU A 16 -17.72 44.74 -9.61
N PRO A 17 -17.96 45.91 -10.21
CA PRO A 17 -19.02 46.05 -11.20
C PRO A 17 -18.86 45.05 -12.35
N GLU A 18 -19.91 44.27 -12.59
CA GLU A 18 -19.90 43.12 -13.48
C GLU A 18 -20.87 43.28 -14.65
N TYR A 19 -20.46 42.88 -15.85
CA TYR A 19 -21.29 42.96 -17.06
C TYR A 19 -21.25 41.63 -17.83
N HIS A 20 -22.37 41.28 -18.45
CA HIS A 20 -22.53 40.07 -19.25
C HIS A 20 -22.97 40.33 -20.68
N ASN A 21 -23.34 41.56 -20.99
CA ASN A 21 -23.67 42.00 -22.34
C ASN A 21 -23.26 43.47 -22.56
N GLN A 22 -23.40 43.92 -23.81
CA GLN A 22 -23.02 45.27 -24.22
C GLN A 22 -23.86 46.35 -23.53
N GLU A 23 -25.17 46.12 -23.35
CA GLU A 23 -26.09 47.10 -22.77
C GLU A 23 -25.74 47.38 -21.30
N GLU A 24 -25.55 46.32 -20.50
CA GLU A 24 -25.12 46.42 -19.09
C GLU A 24 -23.79 47.18 -18.94
N LEU A 25 -22.81 46.93 -19.82
CA LEU A 25 -21.55 47.67 -19.79
C LEU A 25 -21.76 49.16 -20.07
N TYR A 26 -22.60 49.51 -21.04
CA TYR A 26 -22.92 50.91 -21.36
C TYR A 26 -23.65 51.61 -20.21
N GLU A 27 -24.61 50.95 -19.58
CA GLU A 27 -25.34 51.48 -18.43
C GLU A 27 -24.40 51.77 -17.25
N GLN A 28 -23.52 50.81 -16.92
CA GLN A 28 -22.56 50.98 -15.83
C GLN A 28 -21.53 52.07 -16.12
N LEU A 29 -21.04 52.16 -17.36
CA LEU A 29 -20.14 53.23 -17.77
C LEU A 29 -20.78 54.61 -17.61
N LYS A 30 -22.02 54.76 -18.11
CA LYS A 30 -22.76 56.01 -17.99
C LYS A 30 -22.98 56.38 -16.51
N HIS A 31 -23.42 55.43 -15.71
CA HIS A 31 -23.67 55.61 -14.28
C HIS A 31 -22.44 56.16 -13.54
N TYR A 32 -21.28 55.51 -13.67
CA TYR A 32 -20.07 55.95 -12.95
C TYR A 32 -19.42 57.22 -13.54
N LEU A 33 -19.62 57.51 -14.83
CA LEU A 33 -19.17 58.77 -15.43
C LEU A 33 -19.97 59.99 -14.94
N GLU A 34 -21.28 59.81 -14.73
CA GLU A 34 -22.19 60.83 -14.21
C GLU A 34 -22.08 60.97 -12.68
N ASN A 35 -21.79 59.88 -11.95
CA ASN A 35 -21.71 59.83 -10.50
C ASN A 35 -20.26 59.69 -9.97
N LYS A 36 -19.45 60.74 -10.12
CA LYS A 36 -18.02 60.72 -9.77
C LYS A 36 -17.68 60.39 -8.31
N GLU A 37 -18.53 60.80 -7.36
CA GLU A 37 -18.33 60.50 -5.94
C GLU A 37 -18.56 59.02 -5.63
N GLU A 38 -19.57 58.41 -6.24
CA GLU A 38 -19.83 56.97 -6.11
C GLU A 38 -18.72 56.14 -6.76
N TYR A 39 -18.22 56.59 -7.92
CA TYR A 39 -17.05 56.00 -8.57
C TYR A 39 -15.83 56.00 -7.64
N ARG A 40 -15.51 57.15 -7.02
CA ARG A 40 -14.38 57.25 -6.08
C ARG A 40 -14.51 56.29 -4.91
N LYS A 41 -15.68 56.24 -4.27
CA LYS A 41 -15.95 55.30 -3.16
C LYS A 41 -15.78 53.85 -3.59
N LYS A 42 -16.29 53.48 -4.76
CA LYS A 42 -16.18 52.11 -5.27
C LYS A 42 -14.72 51.75 -5.58
N VAL A 43 -13.94 52.68 -6.13
CA VAL A 43 -12.51 52.48 -6.37
C VAL A 43 -11.75 52.31 -5.06
N GLU A 44 -12.02 53.16 -4.06
CA GLU A 44 -11.39 53.09 -2.72
C GLU A 44 -11.70 51.75 -2.03
N GLU A 45 -12.97 51.32 -2.05
CA GLU A 45 -13.41 50.03 -1.49
C GLU A 45 -12.69 48.84 -2.13
N LEU A 46 -12.63 48.79 -3.47
CA LEU A 46 -11.94 47.72 -4.19
C LEU A 46 -10.42 47.77 -4.00
N GLN A 47 -9.85 48.97 -3.91
CA GLN A 47 -8.43 49.16 -3.64
C GLN A 47 -8.06 48.65 -2.24
N GLU A 48 -8.89 48.93 -1.24
CA GLU A 48 -8.70 48.45 0.13
C GLU A 48 -8.69 46.92 0.19
N ILE A 49 -9.60 46.24 -0.52
CA ILE A 49 -9.62 44.76 -0.62
C ILE A 49 -8.29 44.24 -1.18
N VAL A 50 -7.78 44.84 -2.26
CA VAL A 50 -6.52 44.41 -2.89
C VAL A 50 -5.32 44.65 -1.97
N LEU A 51 -5.21 45.84 -1.38
CA LEU A 51 -4.08 46.20 -0.52
C LEU A 51 -4.05 45.37 0.77
N ASN A 52 -5.21 45.02 1.31
CA ASN A 52 -5.31 44.25 2.55
C ASN A 52 -5.15 42.74 2.36
N ASN A 53 -5.38 42.20 1.15
CA ASN A 53 -5.45 40.73 0.98
C ASN A 53 -4.65 40.17 -0.21
N HIS A 54 -4.30 40.99 -1.20
CA HIS A 54 -3.85 40.52 -2.52
C HIS A 54 -2.56 41.18 -3.01
N THR A 55 -1.74 41.66 -2.08
CA THR A 55 -0.39 42.16 -2.40
C THR A 55 0.62 41.02 -2.55
N TYR A 56 1.76 41.31 -3.19
CA TYR A 56 2.87 40.35 -3.26
C TYR A 56 3.36 39.90 -1.88
N THR A 57 3.31 40.77 -0.86
CA THR A 57 3.64 40.41 0.52
C THR A 57 2.72 39.32 1.06
N HIS A 58 1.41 39.45 0.88
CA HIS A 58 0.45 38.42 1.30
C HIS A 58 0.69 37.09 0.56
N ARG A 59 0.98 37.14 -0.74
CA ARG A 59 1.31 35.94 -1.53
C ARG A 59 2.62 35.29 -1.06
N ALA A 60 3.66 36.08 -0.83
CA ALA A 60 4.95 35.61 -0.34
C ALA A 60 4.84 34.99 1.04
N ASN A 61 4.06 35.58 1.96
CA ASN A 61 3.79 35.02 3.28
C ASN A 61 3.05 33.69 3.15
N ARG A 62 2.04 33.60 2.28
CA ARG A 62 1.33 32.34 2.05
C ARG A 62 2.24 31.25 1.50
N PHE A 63 3.11 31.55 0.55
CA PHE A 63 4.11 30.60 0.06
C PHE A 63 5.07 30.18 1.17
N ARG A 64 5.55 31.13 1.98
CA ARG A 64 6.42 30.84 3.12
C ARG A 64 5.74 29.90 4.11
N GLU A 65 4.47 30.13 4.46
CA GLU A 65 3.70 29.25 5.34
C GLU A 65 3.64 27.83 4.79
N ILE A 66 3.28 27.66 3.51
CA ILE A 66 3.19 26.35 2.86
C ILE A 66 4.56 25.64 2.84
N LEU A 67 5.62 26.37 2.55
CA LEU A 67 6.99 25.82 2.52
C LEU A 67 7.47 25.43 3.92
N MET A 68 7.17 26.24 4.94
CA MET A 68 7.51 25.89 6.33
C MET A 68 6.71 24.67 6.79
N GLU A 69 5.41 24.62 6.50
CA GLU A 69 4.58 23.46 6.81
C GLU A 69 5.14 22.18 6.18
N TYR A 70 5.58 22.24 4.92
CA TYR A 70 6.24 21.10 4.28
C TYR A 70 7.61 20.77 4.89
N TYR A 71 8.41 21.79 5.21
CA TYR A 71 9.73 21.63 5.79
C TYR A 71 9.66 20.97 7.17
N ASP A 72 8.68 21.33 7.99
CA ASP A 72 8.50 20.85 9.35
C ASP A 72 7.89 19.43 9.41
N LYS A 73 7.39 18.88 8.30
CA LYS A 73 6.91 17.49 8.26
C LYS A 73 8.05 16.52 8.48
N TYR A 74 7.78 15.49 9.28
CA TYR A 74 8.65 14.32 9.39
C TYR A 74 8.61 13.53 8.07
N LYS A 75 9.79 13.31 7.49
CA LYS A 75 9.98 12.78 6.13
C LYS A 75 10.45 11.33 6.19
N ILE A 76 9.76 10.45 5.47
CA ILE A 76 10.01 9.02 5.46
C ILE A 76 10.28 8.57 4.03
N ALA A 77 11.36 7.80 3.83
CA ALA A 77 11.58 7.06 2.60
C ALA A 77 11.27 5.57 2.82
N ILE A 78 10.40 4.99 1.99
CA ILE A 78 10.11 3.56 1.98
C ILE A 78 10.83 2.93 0.79
N LYS A 79 11.74 2.01 1.07
CA LYS A 79 12.61 1.34 0.08
C LYS A 79 12.05 -0.05 -0.25
N ILE A 80 11.83 -0.29 -1.55
CA ILE A 80 11.32 -1.57 -2.09
C ILE A 80 12.33 -2.21 -3.05
N PRO A 81 12.46 -3.55 -3.07
CA PRO A 81 13.47 -4.26 -3.85
C PRO A 81 13.14 -4.37 -5.35
N ALA A 82 12.04 -3.74 -5.80
CA ALA A 82 11.65 -3.76 -7.20
C ALA A 82 12.75 -3.11 -8.08
N PRO A 83 13.07 -3.67 -9.25
CA PRO A 83 14.23 -3.25 -10.05
C PRO A 83 13.99 -1.95 -10.82
N SER A 84 12.73 -1.58 -11.08
CA SER A 84 12.37 -0.36 -11.81
C SER A 84 10.90 0.00 -11.59
N TRP A 85 10.54 1.26 -11.84
CA TRP A 85 9.15 1.75 -11.82
C TRP A 85 8.24 1.07 -12.86
N ASP A 86 8.79 0.60 -13.98
CA ASP A 86 8.02 -0.12 -15.00
C ASP A 86 7.64 -1.55 -14.56
N GLU A 87 8.37 -2.10 -13.58
CA GLU A 87 8.18 -3.47 -13.11
C GLU A 87 7.50 -3.59 -11.75
N VAL A 88 7.33 -2.49 -10.99
CA VAL A 88 6.81 -2.52 -9.60
C VAL A 88 5.48 -3.27 -9.47
N HIS A 89 4.60 -3.22 -10.47
CA HIS A 89 3.30 -3.90 -10.44
C HIS A 89 3.40 -5.43 -10.41
N LYS A 90 4.57 -6.00 -10.69
CA LYS A 90 4.84 -7.44 -10.58
C LYS A 90 5.35 -7.86 -9.19
N TRP A 91 5.54 -6.90 -8.29
CA TRP A 91 6.14 -7.09 -6.97
C TRP A 91 5.14 -6.77 -5.87
N GLY A 92 4.88 -7.72 -4.98
CA GLY A 92 3.99 -7.52 -3.83
C GLY A 92 4.47 -6.38 -2.91
N ASP A 93 5.79 -6.21 -2.80
CA ASP A 93 6.45 -5.18 -2.00
C ASP A 93 5.97 -3.76 -2.36
N PHE A 94 5.64 -3.51 -3.63
CA PHE A 94 5.13 -2.22 -4.08
C PHE A 94 3.77 -1.89 -3.48
N TYR A 95 2.86 -2.86 -3.46
CA TYR A 95 1.51 -2.66 -2.92
C TYR A 95 1.54 -2.49 -1.40
N LEU A 96 2.44 -3.20 -0.71
CA LEU A 96 2.71 -2.99 0.70
C LEU A 96 3.23 -1.57 0.98
N ALA A 97 4.21 -1.11 0.19
CA ALA A 97 4.73 0.26 0.31
C ALA A 97 3.70 1.34 -0.02
N GLU A 98 2.84 1.11 -1.04
CA GLU A 98 1.77 2.04 -1.41
C GLU A 98 0.73 2.18 -0.29
N GLY A 99 0.34 1.07 0.35
CA GLY A 99 -0.58 1.09 1.49
C GLY A 99 -0.01 1.84 2.69
N LEU A 100 1.25 1.56 3.05
CA LEU A 100 1.96 2.29 4.10
C LEU A 100 2.05 3.79 3.79
N MET A 101 2.43 4.15 2.56
CA MET A 101 2.55 5.54 2.12
C MET A 101 1.25 6.30 2.31
N LYS A 102 0.11 5.73 1.86
CA LYS A 102 -1.20 6.35 2.03
C LYS A 102 -1.51 6.62 3.49
N GLU A 103 -1.19 5.68 4.36
CA GLU A 103 -1.54 5.77 5.77
C GLU A 103 -0.62 6.72 6.55
N PHE A 104 0.69 6.72 6.29
CA PHE A 104 1.59 7.74 6.83
C PHE A 104 1.22 9.16 6.38
N ILE A 105 0.77 9.35 5.13
CA ILE A 105 0.31 10.66 4.64
C ILE A 105 -0.93 11.14 5.42
N LYS A 106 -1.86 10.23 5.79
CA LYS A 106 -2.99 10.58 6.66
C LYS A 106 -2.54 11.05 8.05
N HIS A 107 -1.44 10.50 8.55
CA HIS A 107 -0.81 10.91 9.80
C HIS A 107 0.07 12.17 9.67
N GLY A 108 0.04 12.85 8.52
CA GLY A 108 0.70 14.14 8.32
C GLY A 108 2.16 14.05 7.88
N HIS A 109 2.70 12.85 7.68
CA HIS A 109 4.08 12.64 7.24
C HIS A 109 4.25 12.95 5.74
N ALA A 110 5.46 13.34 5.35
CA ALA A 110 5.86 13.42 3.96
C ALA A 110 6.56 12.11 3.58
N VAL A 111 6.03 11.37 2.62
CA VAL A 111 6.54 10.04 2.29
C VAL A 111 6.98 9.98 0.84
N ARG A 112 8.06 9.26 0.59
CA ARG A 112 8.48 8.89 -0.76
C ARG A 112 8.77 7.40 -0.84
N LEU A 113 8.56 6.85 -2.03
CA LEU A 113 8.92 5.48 -2.37
C LEU A 113 10.20 5.47 -3.20
N GLN A 114 11.06 4.47 -2.99
CA GLN A 114 12.28 4.27 -3.76
C GLN A 114 12.40 2.81 -4.22
N VAL A 115 12.56 2.62 -5.52
CA VAL A 115 12.91 1.32 -6.12
C VAL A 115 14.42 1.06 -5.96
N LEU A 116 14.84 -0.18 -6.16
CA LEU A 116 16.20 -0.66 -5.86
C LEU A 116 17.33 0.23 -6.43
N PRO A 117 17.30 0.70 -7.70
CA PRO A 117 18.36 1.57 -8.22
C PRO A 117 18.48 2.94 -7.54
N GLN A 118 17.45 3.36 -6.80
CA GLN A 118 17.37 4.64 -6.09
C GLN A 118 17.79 4.52 -4.62
N TRP A 119 18.18 3.33 -4.16
CA TRP A 119 18.48 3.15 -2.73
C TRP A 119 19.73 3.92 -2.29
N ASP A 120 20.71 4.06 -3.18
CA ASP A 120 22.01 4.68 -2.92
C ASP A 120 22.12 6.13 -3.41
N ASP A 121 21.05 6.72 -3.97
CA ASP A 121 21.05 8.13 -4.36
C ASP A 121 20.97 9.07 -3.13
N ASP A 122 21.29 10.36 -3.30
CA ASP A 122 21.23 11.36 -2.22
C ASP A 122 19.84 12.02 -2.09
N ASP A 123 18.85 11.56 -2.85
CA ASP A 123 17.52 12.17 -2.87
C ASP A 123 16.79 12.02 -1.53
N ASP A 124 17.13 10.99 -0.75
CA ASP A 124 16.59 10.74 0.58
C ASP A 124 17.37 11.45 1.71
N SER A 125 18.37 12.28 1.39
CA SER A 125 19.19 13.00 2.40
C SER A 125 18.40 13.93 3.31
N ILE A 126 17.20 14.34 2.90
CA ILE A 126 16.28 15.17 3.69
C ILE A 126 15.32 14.33 4.54
N CYS A 127 15.30 13.01 4.39
CA CYS A 127 14.42 12.13 5.13
C CYS A 127 14.94 11.92 6.56
N ASP A 128 14.03 11.98 7.52
CA ASP A 128 14.31 11.73 8.93
C ASP A 128 14.44 10.21 9.19
N ALA A 129 13.65 9.40 8.50
CA ALA A 129 13.68 7.94 8.61
C ALA A 129 13.65 7.22 7.25
N VAL A 130 14.21 6.02 7.24
CA VAL A 130 14.13 5.05 6.14
C VAL A 130 13.50 3.77 6.65
N ILE A 131 12.46 3.30 5.95
CA ILE A 131 11.85 1.98 6.16
C ILE A 131 12.21 1.10 4.97
N VAL A 132 12.92 0.00 5.22
CA VAL A 132 13.26 -0.98 4.19
C VAL A 132 12.30 -2.15 4.26
N LEU A 133 11.49 -2.33 3.21
CA LEU A 133 10.74 -3.57 3.02
C LEU A 133 11.72 -4.64 2.53
N ARG A 134 12.30 -5.36 3.49
CA ARG A 134 13.40 -6.27 3.23
C ARG A 134 12.85 -7.57 2.63
N GLY A 135 13.09 -7.71 1.34
CA GLY A 135 12.78 -8.90 0.52
C GLY A 135 14.05 -9.57 0.02
N LEU A 136 14.36 -9.43 -1.27
CA LEU A 136 15.51 -10.09 -1.91
C LEU A 136 16.84 -9.30 -1.85
N SER A 137 16.77 -7.99 -1.60
CA SER A 137 17.93 -7.10 -1.72
C SER A 137 18.30 -6.46 -0.39
N GLU A 138 19.60 -6.50 -0.08
CA GLU A 138 20.21 -5.84 1.07
C GLU A 138 20.31 -4.33 0.82
N TYR A 139 19.94 -3.54 1.83
CA TYR A 139 20.17 -2.09 1.86
C TYR A 139 21.31 -1.80 2.84
N LYS A 140 22.08 -0.75 2.59
CA LYS A 140 23.11 -0.27 3.50
C LYS A 140 22.60 0.98 4.23
N PRO A 141 22.21 0.86 5.52
CA PRO A 141 21.78 1.99 6.34
C PRO A 141 22.72 3.19 6.26
N LYS A 142 22.13 4.39 6.15
CA LYS A 142 22.87 5.67 6.15
C LYS A 142 22.77 6.27 7.54
N LEU A 143 23.91 6.69 8.08
CA LEU A 143 24.02 7.24 9.46
C LEU A 143 23.14 8.47 9.72
N ALA A 144 22.76 9.20 8.66
CA ALA A 144 21.94 10.41 8.79
C ALA A 144 20.46 10.12 9.07
N HIS A 145 20.00 8.89 8.83
CA HIS A 145 18.60 8.51 8.97
C HIS A 145 18.38 7.66 10.21
N HIS A 146 17.15 7.65 10.72
CA HIS A 146 16.67 6.55 11.54
C HIS A 146 16.30 5.37 10.62
N ASN A 147 17.09 4.30 10.64
CA ASN A 147 16.99 3.18 9.72
C ASN A 147 16.20 2.03 10.35
N ILE A 148 15.06 1.70 9.73
CA ILE A 148 14.16 0.64 10.17
C ILE A 148 14.12 -0.45 9.10
N MET A 149 14.35 -1.69 9.50
CA MET A 149 14.11 -2.86 8.65
C MET A 149 12.72 -3.41 8.94
N TRP A 150 11.96 -3.77 7.91
CA TRP A 150 10.87 -4.73 8.02
C TRP A 150 11.19 -5.96 7.18
N ASN A 151 11.67 -7.04 7.81
CA ASN A 151 11.89 -8.32 7.15
C ASN A 151 10.54 -8.97 6.85
N ILE A 152 10.09 -8.90 5.61
CA ILE A 152 8.80 -9.44 5.18
C ILE A 152 8.90 -10.81 4.50
N SER A 153 10.09 -11.18 4.01
CA SER A 153 10.32 -12.47 3.35
C SER A 153 11.81 -12.84 3.32
N HIS A 154 12.10 -14.03 2.81
CA HIS A 154 13.46 -14.52 2.53
C HIS A 154 14.50 -14.39 3.66
N PRO A 155 14.17 -14.82 4.90
CA PRO A 155 15.06 -14.69 6.06
C PRO A 155 16.43 -15.35 5.91
N ASP A 156 16.60 -16.37 5.05
CA ASP A 156 17.92 -16.98 4.80
C ASP A 156 18.88 -16.07 4.04
N LEU A 157 18.38 -15.00 3.43
CA LEU A 157 19.19 -14.00 2.74
C LEU A 157 19.59 -12.83 3.65
N VAL A 158 19.27 -12.88 4.94
CA VAL A 158 19.52 -11.80 5.89
C VAL A 158 20.42 -12.30 7.02
N SER A 159 21.62 -11.72 7.11
CA SER A 159 22.61 -12.09 8.11
C SER A 159 22.35 -11.40 9.46
N LEU A 160 22.84 -11.98 10.57
CA LEU A 160 22.80 -11.31 11.88
C LEU A 160 23.49 -9.93 11.83
N SER A 161 24.62 -9.83 11.13
CA SER A 161 25.32 -8.56 10.94
C SER A 161 24.48 -7.53 10.19
N GLU A 162 23.67 -7.97 9.22
CA GLU A 162 22.78 -7.06 8.48
C GLU A 162 21.67 -6.53 9.38
N TYR A 163 21.01 -7.39 10.17
CA TYR A 163 20.02 -6.93 11.15
C TYR A 163 20.62 -5.89 12.12
N SER A 164 21.87 -6.09 12.56
CA SER A 164 22.56 -5.17 13.47
C SER A 164 22.94 -3.81 12.85
N LEU A 165 22.79 -3.61 11.53
CA LEU A 165 23.05 -2.32 10.89
C LEU A 165 21.90 -1.32 11.06
N TYR A 166 20.73 -1.79 11.48
CA TYR A 166 19.53 -0.97 11.62
C TYR A 166 19.37 -0.47 13.06
N ASP A 167 18.64 0.64 13.20
CA ASP A 167 18.26 1.19 14.50
C ASP A 167 17.09 0.42 15.12
N TYR A 168 16.26 -0.19 14.26
CA TYR A 168 15.12 -1.00 14.67
C TYR A 168 14.80 -2.07 13.60
N VAL A 169 14.39 -3.26 14.04
CA VAL A 169 14.00 -4.36 13.15
C VAL A 169 12.60 -4.85 13.48
N PHE A 170 11.75 -4.87 12.47
CA PHE A 170 10.50 -5.63 12.48
C PHE A 170 10.65 -6.90 11.65
N ILE A 171 10.03 -7.99 12.10
CA ILE A 171 10.04 -9.27 11.38
C ILE A 171 8.62 -9.81 11.25
N ALA A 172 8.22 -10.21 10.04
CA ALA A 172 6.91 -10.83 9.75
C ALA A 172 6.78 -12.28 10.23
N SER A 173 7.39 -12.59 11.38
CA SER A 173 7.37 -13.86 12.07
C SER A 173 7.65 -13.65 13.55
N LYS A 174 6.75 -14.14 14.42
CA LYS A 174 6.99 -14.11 15.87
C LYS A 174 8.16 -15.00 16.27
N LYS A 175 8.17 -16.23 15.76
CA LYS A 175 9.25 -17.21 15.97
C LYS A 175 10.61 -16.63 15.62
N TRP A 176 10.74 -16.05 14.42
CA TRP A 176 12.02 -15.53 13.98
C TRP A 176 12.39 -14.20 14.66
N ALA A 177 11.42 -13.34 15.00
CA ALA A 177 11.66 -12.16 15.84
C ALA A 177 12.27 -12.54 17.20
N ASP A 178 11.70 -13.54 17.88
CA ASP A 178 12.21 -14.03 19.16
C ASP A 178 13.62 -14.63 19.02
N GLU A 179 13.84 -15.40 17.96
CA GLU A 179 15.16 -15.97 17.69
C GLU A 179 16.21 -14.88 17.45
N ILE A 180 15.91 -13.87 16.63
CA ILE A 180 16.86 -12.80 16.28
C ILE A 180 17.07 -11.83 17.44
N SER A 181 16.02 -11.43 18.16
CA SER A 181 16.12 -10.54 19.34
C SER A 181 17.05 -11.09 20.41
N SER A 182 17.17 -12.42 20.54
CA SER A 182 18.09 -13.06 21.49
C SER A 182 19.57 -13.05 21.07
N LYS A 183 19.86 -12.67 19.82
CA LYS A 183 21.18 -12.80 19.18
C LYS A 183 21.85 -11.47 18.85
N ILE A 184 21.12 -10.35 18.89
CA ILE A 184 21.62 -9.02 18.54
C ILE A 184 21.15 -7.98 19.56
N ASP A 185 21.88 -6.87 19.66
CA ASP A 185 21.52 -5.76 20.56
C ASP A 185 20.46 -4.81 19.97
N THR A 186 20.30 -4.81 18.64
CA THR A 186 19.27 -4.01 17.95
C THR A 186 17.88 -4.45 18.40
N PRO A 187 16.97 -3.53 18.76
CA PRO A 187 15.59 -3.86 19.08
C PRO A 187 14.91 -4.60 17.92
N VAL A 188 14.30 -5.75 18.24
CA VAL A 188 13.58 -6.57 17.27
C VAL A 188 12.19 -6.88 17.79
N GLU A 189 11.17 -6.59 16.99
CA GLU A 189 9.77 -6.93 17.28
C GLU A 189 9.11 -7.67 16.12
N CYS A 190 8.09 -8.47 16.44
CA CYS A 190 7.26 -9.08 15.43
C CYS A 190 6.29 -8.04 14.86
N MET A 191 6.25 -7.92 13.53
CA MET A 191 5.22 -7.19 12.82
C MET A 191 4.76 -8.01 11.62
N TRP A 192 3.58 -8.59 11.74
CA TRP A 192 2.92 -9.32 10.66
C TRP A 192 2.62 -8.44 9.45
N GLN A 193 2.47 -9.00 8.26
CA GLN A 193 1.98 -8.25 7.10
C GLN A 193 0.50 -7.81 7.30
N CYS A 194 -0.09 -7.13 6.32
CA CYS A 194 -1.39 -6.50 6.46
C CYS A 194 -2.10 -6.36 5.11
N THR A 195 -3.41 -6.14 5.16
CA THR A 195 -4.25 -5.97 3.97
C THR A 195 -4.84 -4.55 3.87
N ASP A 196 -5.20 -4.16 2.65
CA ASP A 196 -5.92 -2.92 2.34
C ASP A 196 -7.41 -3.25 2.24
N THR A 197 -8.17 -3.01 3.30
CA THR A 197 -9.61 -3.30 3.35
C THR A 197 -10.45 -2.43 2.41
N SER A 198 -9.87 -1.36 1.84
CA SER A 198 -10.51 -0.59 0.76
C SER A 198 -10.32 -1.22 -0.62
N ARG A 199 -9.43 -2.21 -0.73
CA ARG A 199 -9.11 -2.95 -1.95
C ARG A 199 -9.53 -4.41 -1.90
N PHE A 200 -9.32 -5.07 -0.76
CA PHE A 200 -9.68 -6.46 -0.54
C PHE A 200 -10.90 -6.51 0.38
N TYR A 201 -12.03 -6.87 -0.22
CA TYR A 201 -13.32 -7.09 0.40
C TYR A 201 -14.09 -8.09 -0.47
N PRO A 202 -15.12 -8.77 0.07
CA PRO A 202 -15.95 -9.67 -0.74
C PRO A 202 -16.61 -8.95 -1.91
N ASP A 203 -16.24 -9.32 -3.13
CA ASP A 203 -16.72 -8.71 -4.38
C ASP A 203 -16.76 -9.79 -5.47
N TYR A 204 -17.80 -10.64 -5.44
CA TYR A 204 -17.94 -11.78 -6.35
C TYR A 204 -18.07 -11.33 -7.81
N ASN A 205 -17.38 -12.04 -8.70
CA ASN A 205 -17.44 -11.86 -10.15
C ASN A 205 -17.39 -13.21 -10.86
N GLU A 206 -18.49 -13.55 -11.56
CA GLU A 206 -18.64 -14.81 -12.30
C GLU A 206 -17.51 -15.07 -13.32
N GLU A 207 -16.89 -14.01 -13.88
CA GLU A 207 -15.80 -14.15 -14.86
C GLU A 207 -14.51 -14.74 -14.27
N TYR A 208 -14.35 -14.69 -12.95
CA TYR A 208 -13.18 -15.18 -12.22
C TYR A 208 -13.46 -16.47 -11.44
N LYS A 209 -14.64 -17.08 -11.64
CA LYS A 209 -15.06 -18.26 -10.89
C LYS A 209 -14.18 -19.48 -11.22
N HIS A 210 -13.64 -20.10 -10.17
CA HIS A 210 -12.89 -21.37 -10.24
C HIS A 210 -13.06 -22.16 -8.93
N GLU A 211 -12.95 -23.48 -8.98
CA GLU A 211 -12.94 -24.29 -7.75
C GLU A 211 -11.67 -24.00 -6.94
N LEU A 212 -10.50 -24.05 -7.61
CA LEU A 212 -9.20 -23.85 -6.99
C LEU A 212 -8.46 -22.69 -7.64
N LEU A 213 -7.90 -21.80 -6.83
CA LEU A 213 -7.08 -20.68 -7.31
C LEU A 213 -5.69 -20.73 -6.69
N PHE A 214 -4.67 -20.48 -7.50
CA PHE A 214 -3.32 -20.17 -7.01
C PHE A 214 -2.78 -18.92 -7.70
N VAL A 215 -2.34 -17.94 -6.89
CA VAL A 215 -1.75 -16.70 -7.41
C VAL A 215 -0.33 -16.54 -6.90
N GLY A 216 0.66 -16.72 -7.76
CA GLY A 216 2.06 -16.55 -7.40
C GLY A 216 3.02 -16.91 -8.54
N ASN A 217 4.13 -16.19 -8.62
CA ASN A 217 5.20 -16.49 -9.58
C ASN A 217 5.96 -17.74 -9.12
N SER A 218 6.17 -18.70 -10.03
CA SER A 218 6.94 -19.91 -9.68
C SER A 218 8.42 -19.60 -9.48
N ARG A 219 8.92 -18.57 -10.17
CA ARG A 219 10.36 -18.27 -10.32
C ARG A 219 11.17 -19.52 -10.69
N LYS A 220 10.59 -20.38 -11.54
CA LYS A 220 11.13 -21.67 -12.00
C LYS A 220 11.25 -22.74 -10.92
N VAL A 221 10.60 -22.55 -9.77
CA VAL A 221 10.51 -23.52 -8.68
C VAL A 221 9.13 -24.16 -8.69
N TYR A 222 9.09 -25.49 -8.60
CA TYR A 222 7.82 -26.20 -8.49
C TYR A 222 7.28 -26.05 -7.07
N ARG A 223 6.38 -25.08 -6.90
CA ARG A 223 5.70 -24.72 -5.64
C ARG A 223 5.06 -25.95 -4.99
N LYS A 224 5.15 -26.04 -3.66
CA LYS A 224 4.83 -27.25 -2.90
C LYS A 224 3.36 -27.64 -3.08
N ILE A 225 2.44 -26.71 -2.85
CA ILE A 225 1.00 -27.03 -2.89
C ILE A 225 0.54 -27.45 -4.29
N ILE A 226 1.08 -26.84 -5.36
CA ILE A 226 0.77 -27.24 -6.74
C ILE A 226 1.36 -28.61 -7.07
N LYS A 227 2.56 -28.90 -6.56
CA LYS A 227 3.19 -30.22 -6.72
C LYS A 227 2.39 -31.32 -5.99
N ASP A 228 1.90 -31.02 -4.79
CA ASP A 228 1.16 -31.98 -3.97
C ASP A 228 -0.29 -32.16 -4.49
N LEU A 229 -0.86 -31.15 -5.14
CA LEU A 229 -2.17 -31.21 -5.79
C LEU A 229 -2.17 -31.96 -7.12
N LEU A 230 -1.18 -31.75 -7.99
CA LEU A 230 -1.27 -32.17 -9.38
C LEU A 230 -0.89 -33.65 -9.61
N PRO A 231 -1.60 -34.35 -10.52
CA PRO A 231 -2.73 -33.90 -11.33
C PRO A 231 -4.04 -33.80 -10.52
N THR A 232 -4.94 -32.92 -10.95
CA THR A 232 -6.27 -32.77 -10.33
C THR A 232 -7.37 -32.75 -11.40
N GLU A 233 -8.56 -33.23 -11.02
CA GLU A 233 -9.78 -33.15 -11.82
C GLU A 233 -10.59 -31.87 -11.52
N HIS A 234 -10.23 -31.14 -10.46
CA HIS A 234 -10.85 -29.86 -10.09
C HIS A 234 -10.48 -28.74 -11.06
N ASP A 235 -11.36 -27.74 -11.17
CA ASP A 235 -11.13 -26.53 -11.95
C ASP A 235 -10.08 -25.63 -11.26
N LEU A 236 -8.82 -25.84 -11.62
CA LEU A 236 -7.67 -25.09 -11.11
C LEU A 236 -7.25 -23.96 -12.06
N ALA A 237 -7.23 -22.73 -11.54
CA ALA A 237 -6.63 -21.57 -12.17
C ALA A 237 -5.32 -21.15 -11.50
N VAL A 238 -4.24 -21.07 -12.28
CA VAL A 238 -2.94 -20.55 -11.84
C VAL A 238 -2.64 -19.22 -12.52
N TYR A 239 -2.44 -18.18 -11.71
CA TYR A 239 -1.95 -16.87 -12.14
C TYR A 239 -0.51 -16.64 -11.68
N GLY A 240 0.38 -16.29 -12.61
CA GLY A 240 1.76 -15.90 -12.30
C GLY A 240 2.77 -16.30 -13.37
N SER A 241 4.01 -15.83 -13.24
CA SER A 241 5.06 -16.10 -14.22
C SER A 241 5.76 -17.45 -13.99
N ASP A 242 6.45 -17.91 -15.04
CA ASP A 242 7.39 -19.05 -15.02
C ASP A 242 6.77 -20.44 -14.78
N TRP A 243 5.46 -20.62 -15.00
CA TRP A 243 4.76 -21.91 -14.83
C TRP A 243 4.83 -22.85 -16.04
N LYS A 244 4.99 -22.31 -17.26
CA LYS A 244 4.84 -23.03 -18.55
C LYS A 244 5.70 -24.28 -18.73
N LYS A 245 6.78 -24.44 -17.95
CA LYS A 245 7.68 -25.60 -17.99
C LYS A 245 7.50 -26.56 -16.80
N LEU A 246 6.67 -26.20 -15.83
CA LEU A 246 6.48 -26.92 -14.58
C LEU A 246 5.14 -27.65 -14.53
N ILE A 247 4.10 -27.04 -15.10
CA ILE A 247 2.74 -27.60 -15.11
C ILE A 247 2.14 -27.55 -16.52
N ASP A 248 1.09 -28.34 -16.75
CA ASP A 248 0.34 -28.32 -18.01
C ASP A 248 -0.29 -26.93 -18.24
N LYS A 249 -0.27 -26.48 -19.50
CA LYS A 249 -0.84 -25.19 -19.92
C LYS A 249 -2.33 -25.09 -19.58
N LYS A 250 -3.06 -26.21 -19.49
CA LYS A 250 -4.50 -26.20 -19.15
C LYS A 250 -4.80 -25.58 -17.78
N TYR A 251 -3.85 -25.59 -16.85
CA TYR A 251 -4.02 -24.98 -15.51
C TYR A 251 -3.57 -23.51 -15.45
N ILE A 252 -2.89 -23.00 -16.47
CA ILE A 252 -2.32 -21.65 -16.46
C ILE A 252 -3.33 -20.68 -17.07
N GLN A 253 -3.93 -19.85 -16.23
CA GLN A 253 -4.93 -18.87 -16.65
C GLN A 253 -4.26 -17.62 -17.25
N ALA A 254 -3.25 -17.05 -16.58
CA ALA A 254 -2.44 -15.96 -17.12
C ALA A 254 -1.07 -15.83 -16.44
N ASP A 255 -0.12 -15.16 -17.10
CA ASP A 255 1.20 -14.90 -16.51
C ASP A 255 1.16 -13.81 -15.41
N HIS A 256 0.04 -13.09 -15.26
CA HIS A 256 -0.16 -12.01 -14.28
C HIS A 256 -1.66 -11.71 -14.11
N ILE A 257 -2.04 -11.19 -12.95
CA ILE A 257 -3.34 -10.57 -12.64
C ILE A 257 -3.08 -9.22 -11.98
N ASP A 258 -3.77 -8.16 -12.42
CA ASP A 258 -3.62 -6.85 -11.80
C ASP A 258 -4.09 -6.92 -10.35
N ASN A 259 -3.30 -6.38 -9.43
CA ASN A 259 -3.64 -6.33 -8.01
C ASN A 259 -4.99 -5.64 -7.73
N ARG A 260 -5.44 -4.72 -8.60
CA ARG A 260 -6.76 -4.07 -8.50
C ARG A 260 -7.91 -5.03 -8.83
N GLU A 261 -7.66 -6.04 -9.64
CA GLU A 261 -8.64 -7.07 -10.02
C GLU A 261 -8.56 -8.32 -9.14
N LEU A 262 -7.46 -8.49 -8.39
CA LEU A 262 -7.18 -9.66 -7.58
C LEU A 262 -8.29 -10.01 -6.58
N ARG A 263 -8.99 -9.00 -6.04
CA ARG A 263 -10.14 -9.21 -5.15
C ARG A 263 -11.26 -10.00 -5.81
N TYR A 264 -11.47 -9.85 -7.12
CA TYR A 264 -12.49 -10.59 -7.87
C TYR A 264 -12.13 -12.07 -7.91
N ALA A 265 -10.86 -12.38 -8.21
CA ALA A 265 -10.37 -13.75 -8.21
C ALA A 265 -10.48 -14.39 -6.82
N TYR A 266 -10.05 -13.69 -5.78
CA TYR A 266 -10.17 -14.21 -4.40
C TYR A 266 -11.63 -14.38 -3.98
N SER A 267 -12.50 -13.42 -4.24
CA SER A 267 -13.91 -13.49 -3.83
C SER A 267 -14.75 -14.50 -4.62
N SER A 268 -14.22 -15.03 -5.73
CA SER A 268 -14.98 -15.87 -6.66
C SER A 268 -14.44 -17.29 -6.80
N CYS A 269 -13.28 -17.60 -6.21
CA CYS A 269 -12.85 -18.98 -6.09
C CYS A 269 -13.44 -19.64 -4.84
N ASP A 270 -13.71 -20.95 -4.91
CA ASP A 270 -14.17 -21.69 -3.74
C ASP A 270 -13.04 -21.82 -2.72
N ILE A 271 -11.83 -22.16 -3.20
CA ILE A 271 -10.64 -22.34 -2.36
C ILE A 271 -9.42 -21.65 -2.97
N LEU A 272 -8.77 -20.80 -2.18
CA LEU A 272 -7.45 -20.27 -2.50
C LEU A 272 -6.36 -21.17 -1.92
N LEU A 273 -5.48 -21.63 -2.81
CA LEU A 273 -4.30 -22.42 -2.47
C LEU A 273 -3.12 -21.49 -2.20
N ASN A 274 -2.48 -21.69 -1.06
CA ASN A 274 -1.31 -20.95 -0.62
C ASN A 274 -0.13 -21.89 -0.32
N ASP A 275 1.08 -21.44 -0.63
CA ASP A 275 2.29 -22.01 -0.08
C ASP A 275 3.35 -20.95 0.21
N HIS A 276 4.34 -21.33 0.99
CA HIS A 276 5.47 -20.48 1.34
C HIS A 276 6.76 -20.96 0.66
N TRP A 277 7.75 -20.07 0.58
CA TRP A 277 9.12 -20.52 0.33
C TRP A 277 9.61 -21.34 1.53
N ASP A 278 10.50 -22.31 1.32
CA ASP A 278 10.96 -23.19 2.40
C ASP A 278 11.58 -22.43 3.58
N ASP A 279 12.36 -21.40 3.30
CA ASP A 279 12.98 -20.55 4.31
C ASP A 279 11.95 -19.76 5.12
N MET A 280 10.92 -19.25 4.45
CA MET A 280 9.78 -18.58 5.08
C MET A 280 8.98 -19.55 5.95
N ARG A 281 8.63 -20.73 5.42
CA ARG A 281 7.87 -21.75 6.14
C ARG A 281 8.58 -22.22 7.40
N LEU A 282 9.85 -22.62 7.29
CA LEU A 282 10.62 -23.15 8.41
C LEU A 282 10.79 -22.12 9.54
N LYS A 283 10.82 -20.83 9.19
CA LYS A 283 11.02 -19.72 10.10
C LYS A 283 9.76 -18.95 10.44
N GLY A 284 8.56 -19.43 10.06
CA GLY A 284 7.29 -18.85 10.50
C GLY A 284 6.91 -17.50 9.86
N PHE A 285 7.30 -17.25 8.61
CA PHE A 285 6.90 -16.05 7.85
C PHE A 285 5.61 -16.27 7.07
N ILE A 286 4.54 -15.60 7.50
CA ILE A 286 3.21 -15.71 6.87
C ILE A 286 3.13 -14.75 5.68
N SER A 287 2.74 -15.26 4.51
CA SER A 287 2.65 -14.47 3.28
C SER A 287 1.44 -13.53 3.25
N ASN A 288 1.57 -12.38 2.56
CA ASN A 288 0.48 -11.41 2.43
C ASN A 288 -0.80 -11.98 1.80
N ARG A 289 -0.65 -13.00 0.95
CA ARG A 289 -1.74 -13.65 0.21
C ARG A 289 -2.86 -14.09 1.16
N ILE A 290 -2.50 -14.60 2.33
CA ILE A 290 -3.47 -15.08 3.32
C ILE A 290 -4.29 -13.90 3.87
N PHE A 291 -3.65 -12.78 4.20
CA PHE A 291 -4.35 -11.57 4.68
C PHE A 291 -5.34 -11.04 3.65
N ASP A 292 -4.90 -10.92 2.39
CA ASP A 292 -5.74 -10.40 1.30
C ASP A 292 -6.91 -11.35 0.98
N ALA A 293 -6.69 -12.66 1.02
CA ALA A 293 -7.71 -13.67 0.77
C ALA A 293 -8.78 -13.72 1.87
N LEU A 294 -8.35 -13.71 3.14
CA LEU A 294 -9.27 -13.65 4.27
C LEU A 294 -10.08 -12.34 4.26
N ALA A 295 -9.48 -11.22 3.81
CA ALA A 295 -10.21 -9.97 3.61
C ALA A 295 -11.26 -10.07 2.49
N CYS A 296 -11.10 -10.97 1.53
CA CYS A 296 -12.13 -11.29 0.53
C CYS A 296 -13.14 -12.35 1.01
N GLY A 297 -12.95 -12.94 2.20
CA GLY A 297 -13.80 -13.97 2.77
C GLY A 297 -13.56 -15.38 2.21
N THR A 298 -12.50 -15.58 1.42
CA THR A 298 -12.20 -16.84 0.73
C THR A 298 -11.76 -17.94 1.69
N CYS A 299 -12.14 -19.19 1.43
CA CYS A 299 -11.52 -20.35 2.08
C CYS A 299 -10.05 -20.45 1.65
N VAL A 300 -9.12 -20.61 2.61
CA VAL A 300 -7.69 -20.72 2.31
C VAL A 300 -7.16 -22.06 2.81
N ILE A 301 -6.51 -22.80 1.91
CA ILE A 301 -5.69 -23.96 2.27
C ILE A 301 -4.21 -23.61 2.06
N SER A 302 -3.40 -23.78 3.10
CA SER A 302 -1.96 -23.48 3.10
C SER A 302 -1.11 -24.69 3.53
N ASP A 303 0.17 -24.67 3.19
CA ASP A 303 1.15 -25.48 3.91
C ASP A 303 1.20 -25.12 5.41
N ASP A 304 1.51 -26.10 6.25
CA ASP A 304 1.66 -25.89 7.69
C ASP A 304 2.86 -24.99 8.02
N ILE A 305 2.61 -23.96 8.83
CA ILE A 305 3.58 -22.96 9.25
C ILE A 305 3.23 -22.42 10.65
N GLU A 306 4.25 -22.37 11.49
CA GLU A 306 4.13 -21.87 12.87
C GLU A 306 3.67 -20.40 12.89
N GLY A 307 2.62 -20.12 13.66
CA GLY A 307 2.03 -18.80 13.82
C GLY A 307 0.69 -18.59 13.10
N LEU A 308 0.29 -19.46 12.16
CA LEU A 308 -1.01 -19.32 11.47
C LEU A 308 -2.20 -19.46 12.41
N GLU A 309 -2.23 -20.51 13.23
CA GLU A 309 -3.33 -20.76 14.17
C GLU A 309 -3.42 -19.64 15.23
N GLU A 310 -2.28 -19.11 15.69
CA GLU A 310 -2.26 -17.97 16.62
C GLU A 310 -2.86 -16.71 15.98
N LEU A 311 -2.59 -16.48 14.69
CA LEU A 311 -2.98 -15.27 13.98
C LEU A 311 -4.43 -15.32 13.47
N PHE A 312 -4.87 -16.48 12.98
CA PHE A 312 -6.12 -16.63 12.25
C PHE A 312 -7.04 -17.73 12.82
N GLY A 313 -6.67 -18.40 13.90
CA GLY A 313 -7.45 -19.51 14.46
C GLY A 313 -7.65 -20.62 13.43
N ASP A 314 -8.91 -21.02 13.26
CA ASP A 314 -9.35 -22.05 12.31
C ASP A 314 -9.69 -21.50 10.91
N ARG A 315 -9.43 -20.21 10.64
CA ARG A 315 -9.78 -19.59 9.35
C ARG A 315 -8.88 -19.97 8.18
N VAL A 316 -7.71 -20.55 8.46
CA VAL A 316 -6.78 -21.05 7.44
C VAL A 316 -6.57 -22.53 7.70
N LEU A 317 -6.96 -23.35 6.72
CA LEU A 317 -6.77 -24.78 6.78
C LEU A 317 -5.32 -25.11 6.40
N THR A 318 -4.69 -26.02 7.13
CA THR A 318 -3.33 -26.48 6.84
C THR A 318 -3.33 -27.97 6.53
N TYR A 319 -2.48 -28.38 5.57
CA TYR A 319 -2.33 -29.79 5.18
C TYR A 319 -0.91 -30.29 5.44
N ASN A 320 -0.81 -31.60 5.70
CA ASN A 320 0.44 -32.29 6.01
C ASN A 320 0.89 -33.30 4.95
N SER A 321 -0.03 -33.75 4.09
CA SER A 321 0.28 -34.65 2.96
C SER A 321 -0.59 -34.35 1.72
N PRO A 322 -0.21 -34.85 0.53
CA PRO A 322 -1.07 -34.77 -0.65
C PRO A 322 -2.46 -35.35 -0.44
N GLU A 323 -2.60 -36.45 0.30
CA GLU A 323 -3.89 -37.07 0.61
C GLU A 323 -4.76 -36.16 1.48
N ASP A 324 -4.17 -35.59 2.54
CA ASP A 324 -4.81 -34.61 3.43
C ASP A 324 -5.25 -33.35 2.66
N LEU A 325 -4.43 -32.87 1.72
CA LEU A 325 -4.80 -31.76 0.83
C LEU A 325 -6.03 -32.08 -0.01
N ASN A 326 -6.12 -33.30 -0.59
CA ASN A 326 -7.28 -33.69 -1.38
C ASN A 326 -8.53 -33.84 -0.51
N GLU A 327 -8.41 -34.45 0.69
CA GLU A 327 -9.51 -34.55 1.65
C GLU A 327 -10.04 -33.16 2.05
N LEU A 328 -9.15 -32.22 2.37
CA LEU A 328 -9.53 -30.84 2.70
C LEU A 328 -10.19 -30.10 1.53
N ILE A 329 -9.75 -30.34 0.30
CA ILE A 329 -10.40 -29.77 -0.89
C ILE A 329 -11.82 -30.33 -1.02
N ASP A 330 -11.97 -31.66 -1.04
CA ASP A 330 -13.28 -32.31 -1.19
C ASP A 330 -14.27 -31.90 -0.10
N ASP A 331 -13.81 -31.72 1.14
CA ASP A 331 -14.63 -31.34 2.29
C ASP A 331 -15.04 -29.86 2.30
N ASN A 332 -14.36 -28.98 1.56
CA ASN A 332 -14.60 -27.53 1.61
C ASN A 332 -15.03 -26.92 0.27
N LEU A 333 -15.11 -27.69 -0.80
CA LEU A 333 -15.60 -27.21 -2.08
C LEU A 333 -17.06 -26.75 -1.99
N GLY A 334 -17.35 -25.60 -2.60
CA GLY A 334 -18.68 -24.99 -2.60
C GLY A 334 -19.19 -24.51 -1.23
N HIS A 335 -18.33 -24.47 -0.20
CA HIS A 335 -18.67 -23.84 1.07
C HIS A 335 -18.77 -22.32 0.91
N ASP A 336 -19.68 -21.70 1.66
CA ASP A 336 -19.86 -20.25 1.60
C ASP A 336 -18.63 -19.52 2.14
N ASN A 337 -18.22 -18.47 1.42
CA ASN A 337 -17.16 -17.54 1.85
C ASN A 337 -17.52 -16.90 3.20
N VAL A 338 -16.59 -16.96 4.16
CA VAL A 338 -16.80 -16.44 5.52
C VAL A 338 -15.89 -15.23 5.75
N TYR A 339 -16.48 -14.04 5.68
CA TYR A 339 -15.78 -12.79 5.95
C TYR A 339 -15.70 -12.51 7.46
N ASP A 340 -14.48 -12.58 8.04
CA ASP A 340 -14.22 -12.22 9.44
C ASP A 340 -13.75 -10.76 9.56
N VAL A 341 -14.66 -9.86 9.93
CA VAL A 341 -14.31 -8.44 10.08
C VAL A 341 -13.33 -8.24 11.24
N ASP A 342 -13.46 -9.00 12.33
CA ASP A 342 -12.72 -8.76 13.57
C ASP A 342 -11.25 -9.16 13.45
N ILE A 343 -10.97 -10.28 12.78
CA ILE A 343 -9.60 -10.73 12.48
C ILE A 343 -8.92 -9.74 11.52
N ILE A 344 -9.62 -9.30 10.48
CA ILE A 344 -9.04 -8.42 9.46
C ILE A 344 -8.82 -7.01 10.01
N ALA A 345 -9.69 -6.52 10.89
CA ALA A 345 -9.59 -5.18 11.48
C ALA A 345 -8.32 -4.94 12.30
N GLN A 346 -7.59 -5.99 12.69
CA GLN A 346 -6.34 -5.90 13.46
C GLN A 346 -5.08 -5.98 12.57
N HIS A 347 -5.26 -6.18 11.27
CA HIS A 347 -4.19 -6.42 10.30
C HIS A 347 -4.30 -5.51 9.10
N THR A 348 -4.52 -4.22 9.36
CA THR A 348 -4.59 -3.16 8.35
C THR A 348 -3.30 -2.33 8.30
N TYR A 349 -3.16 -1.53 7.25
CA TYR A 349 -2.06 -0.55 7.16
C TYR A 349 -2.09 0.48 8.30
N SER A 350 -3.27 0.82 8.84
CA SER A 350 -3.39 1.70 10.02
C SER A 350 -2.67 1.09 11.21
N ASP A 351 -2.88 -0.20 11.48
CA ASP A 351 -2.24 -0.90 12.60
C ASP A 351 -0.72 -0.99 12.45
N ARG A 352 -0.22 -1.10 11.22
CA ARG A 352 1.23 -1.15 10.96
C ARG A 352 1.87 0.23 11.05
N VAL A 353 1.21 1.26 10.53
CA VAL A 353 1.69 2.63 10.68
C VAL A 353 1.74 3.04 12.15
N GLU A 354 0.74 2.73 12.96
CA GLU A 354 0.79 2.99 14.41
C GLU A 354 2.00 2.33 15.09
N GLN A 355 2.35 1.09 14.72
CA GLN A 355 3.55 0.43 15.24
C GLN A 355 4.85 1.15 14.81
N PHE A 356 4.94 1.63 13.57
CA PHE A 356 6.07 2.47 13.16
C PHE A 356 6.11 3.80 13.93
N LEU A 357 4.97 4.48 14.09
CA LEU A 357 4.89 5.76 14.79
C LEU A 357 5.33 5.66 16.26
N ASN A 358 5.10 4.50 16.91
CA ASN A 358 5.56 4.26 18.27
C ASN A 358 7.09 4.33 18.44
N ILE A 359 7.85 4.07 17.36
CA ILE A 359 9.32 4.09 17.36
C ILE A 359 9.91 5.34 16.71
N LEU A 360 9.17 6.04 15.84
CA LEU A 360 9.62 7.23 15.10
C LEU A 360 9.67 8.54 15.93
N LYS A 361 9.86 8.45 17.25
CA LYS A 361 9.73 9.57 18.20
C LYS A 361 10.72 10.70 18.00
#